data_AF-A0A220S6W8-F1
#
_entry.id   AF-A0A220S6W8-F1
#
_cell.length_a   1.000
_cell.length_b   1.000
_cell.length_c   1.000
_cell.angle_alpha   90.00
_cell.angle_beta   90.00
_cell.angle_gamma   90.00
#
_symmetry.space_group_name_H-M   'P 1'
#
loop_
_entity.id
_entity.type
_entity.pdbx_description
1 polymer ?
#
loop_
_entity_poly.entity_id
_entity_poly.type
_entity_poly.pdbx_seq_one_letter_code
_entity_poly.pdbx_strand_id
1 'polypeptide(L)'
;MKNEKPGFNLEDLNEKFFAQDEIIALAKENSPRLLNKFRLVYPNFLEKISLIQPDLKNSELIFCVYLKLNLSTKEIATYTFVTPKAIQNRKNRLRKKLFIPSEMDIYKWFNNL
;
A
#
# COMPACT_ATOMS: atom_id res chain seq x y z
N MET A 1 -35.57 -19.18 1.36
CA MET A 1 -34.27 -19.76 1.75
C MET A 1 -33.45 -20.01 0.49
N LYS A 2 -32.57 -19.07 0.11
CA LYS A 2 -31.58 -19.27 -0.96
C LYS A 2 -30.23 -18.88 -0.38
N ASN A 3 -29.56 -19.86 0.21
CA ASN A 3 -28.18 -19.74 0.64
C ASN A 3 -27.30 -19.96 -0.60
N GLU A 4 -27.06 -18.92 -1.37
CA GLU A 4 -25.95 -18.91 -2.32
C GLU A 4 -24.69 -18.59 -1.51
N LYS A 5 -23.93 -19.64 -1.17
CA LYS A 5 -22.54 -19.45 -0.76
C LYS A 5 -21.83 -18.74 -1.93
N PRO A 6 -21.05 -17.66 -1.71
CA PRO A 6 -20.22 -17.13 -2.78
C PRO A 6 -19.20 -18.22 -3.10
N GLY A 7 -19.33 -18.82 -4.29
CA GLY A 7 -18.42 -19.86 -4.76
C GLY A 7 -17.01 -19.29 -4.80
N PHE A 8 -16.08 -19.92 -4.08
CA PHE A 8 -14.67 -19.62 -4.18
C PHE A 8 -14.19 -20.10 -5.56
N ASN A 9 -13.93 -19.17 -6.49
CA ASN A 9 -13.42 -19.48 -7.83
C ASN A 9 -11.87 -19.49 -7.84
N LEU A 10 -11.28 -20.56 -8.38
CA LEU A 10 -9.83 -20.70 -8.55
C LEU A 10 -9.27 -19.68 -9.56
N GLU A 11 -10.06 -19.27 -10.55
CA GLU A 11 -9.66 -18.27 -11.55
C GLU A 11 -9.50 -16.89 -10.90
N ASP A 12 -10.49 -16.44 -10.11
CA ASP A 12 -10.44 -15.18 -9.36
C ASP A 12 -9.24 -15.13 -8.39
N LEU A 13 -8.89 -16.28 -7.80
CA LEU A 13 -7.74 -16.40 -6.91
C LEU A 13 -6.42 -16.24 -7.68
N ASN A 14 -6.30 -16.92 -8.82
CA ASN A 14 -5.13 -16.81 -9.68
C ASN A 14 -4.95 -15.38 -10.19
N GLU A 15 -6.02 -14.73 -10.65
CA GLU A 15 -5.98 -13.32 -11.08
C GLU A 15 -5.48 -12.39 -9.97
N LYS A 16 -5.94 -12.59 -8.73
CA LYS A 16 -5.45 -11.83 -7.56
C LYS A 16 -3.97 -12.08 -7.29
N PHE A 17 -3.49 -13.32 -7.39
CA PHE A 17 -2.08 -13.64 -7.22
C PHE A 17 -1.21 -12.94 -8.29
N PHE A 18 -1.57 -13.07 -9.57
CA PHE A 18 -0.83 -12.40 -10.65
C PHE A 18 -0.85 -10.86 -10.51
N ALA A 19 -1.99 -10.29 -10.10
CA ALA A 19 -2.09 -8.86 -9.84
C ALA A 19 -1.20 -8.41 -8.68
N GLN A 20 -1.10 -9.21 -7.62
CA GLN A 20 -0.23 -8.96 -6.47
C GLN A 20 1.25 -9.03 -6.87
N ASP A 21 1.65 -10.01 -7.69
CA ASP A 21 3.02 -10.14 -8.19
C ASP A 21 3.41 -8.95 -9.08
N GLU A 22 2.51 -8.51 -9.97
CA GLU A 22 2.75 -7.32 -10.79
C GLU A 22 2.93 -6.07 -9.91
N ILE A 23 2.12 -5.90 -8.87
CA ILE A 23 2.25 -4.77 -7.93
C ILE A 23 3.61 -4.79 -7.23
N ILE A 24 4.08 -5.97 -6.79
CA ILE A 24 5.39 -6.12 -6.14
C ILE A 24 6.52 -5.78 -7.13
N ALA A 25 6.43 -6.25 -8.38
CA ALA A 25 7.42 -5.93 -9.42
C ALA A 25 7.49 -4.42 -9.67
N LEU A 26 6.34 -3.76 -9.88
CA LEU A 26 6.25 -2.31 -10.06
C LEU A 26 6.80 -1.53 -8.86
N ALA A 27 6.60 -2.05 -7.65
CA ALA A 27 7.12 -1.45 -6.43
C ALA A 27 8.65 -1.53 -6.36
N LYS A 28 9.23 -2.68 -6.71
CA LYS A 28 10.69 -2.91 -6.77
C LYS A 28 11.37 -2.03 -7.82
N GLU A 29 10.69 -1.80 -8.94
CA GLU A 29 11.17 -0.94 -10.03
C GLU A 29 10.95 0.57 -9.79
N ASN A 30 10.28 0.94 -8.69
CA ASN A 30 9.84 2.32 -8.45
C ASN A 30 9.10 2.92 -9.66
N SER A 31 8.24 2.10 -10.27
CA SER A 31 7.56 2.43 -11.51
C SER A 31 6.44 3.46 -11.29
N PRO A 32 6.27 4.47 -12.18
CA PRO A 32 5.15 5.40 -12.09
C PRO A 32 3.79 4.72 -12.29
N ARG A 33 3.75 3.51 -12.85
CA ARG A 33 2.53 2.70 -13.03
C ARG A 33 2.02 2.12 -11.71
N LEU A 34 2.84 2.06 -10.66
CA LEU A 34 2.53 1.39 -9.39
C LEU A 34 1.19 1.87 -8.80
N LEU A 35 0.98 3.18 -8.68
CA LEU A 35 -0.22 3.72 -8.04
C LEU A 35 -1.49 3.36 -8.81
N ASN A 36 -1.43 3.44 -10.15
CA ASN A 36 -2.59 3.12 -10.99
C ASN A 36 -2.91 1.63 -10.93
N LYS A 37 -1.90 0.75 -11.02
CA LYS A 37 -2.13 -0.70 -10.88
C LYS A 37 -2.68 -1.02 -9.49
N PHE A 38 -2.11 -0.46 -8.44
CA PHE A 38 -2.58 -0.67 -7.07
C PHE A 38 -4.03 -0.20 -6.88
N ARG A 39 -4.42 0.93 -7.46
CA ARG A 39 -5.78 1.47 -7.40
C ARG A 39 -6.81 0.52 -8.01
N LEU A 40 -6.47 -0.16 -9.11
CA LEU A 40 -7.36 -1.12 -9.75
C LEU A 40 -7.58 -2.38 -8.89
N VAL A 41 -6.56 -2.81 -8.14
CA VAL A 41 -6.61 -4.05 -7.36
C VAL A 41 -7.12 -3.83 -5.93
N TYR A 42 -6.79 -2.67 -5.33
CA TYR A 42 -7.13 -2.32 -3.95
C TYR A 42 -7.80 -0.94 -3.84
N PRO A 43 -8.95 -0.70 -4.53
CA PRO A 43 -9.63 0.60 -4.50
C PRO A 43 -10.07 0.99 -3.09
N ASN A 44 -10.65 0.05 -2.33
CA ASN A 44 -11.15 0.28 -0.97
C ASN A 44 -10.06 0.78 -0.01
N PHE A 45 -8.82 0.34 -0.20
CA PHE A 45 -7.71 0.82 0.63
C PHE A 45 -7.41 2.30 0.37
N LEU A 46 -7.36 2.70 -0.90
CA LEU A 46 -7.10 4.10 -1.27
C LEU A 46 -8.28 5.00 -0.90
N GLU A 47 -9.51 4.51 -0.98
CA GLU A 47 -10.69 5.21 -0.48
C GLU A 47 -10.60 5.46 1.02
N LYS A 48 -10.28 4.44 1.83
CA LYS A 48 -10.08 4.60 3.28
C LYS A 48 -8.99 5.63 3.60
N ILE A 49 -7.88 5.59 2.87
CA ILE A 49 -6.81 6.59 3.02
C ILE A 49 -7.31 7.99 2.66
N SER A 50 -8.08 8.14 1.58
CA SER A 50 -8.66 9.42 1.16
C SER A 50 -9.69 9.98 2.14
N LEU A 51 -10.43 9.11 2.85
CA LEU A 51 -11.37 9.52 3.91
C LEU A 51 -10.63 10.05 5.15
N ILE A 52 -9.44 9.54 5.44
CA ILE A 52 -8.60 10.00 6.56
C ILE A 52 -7.89 11.31 6.21
N GLN A 53 -7.33 11.37 5.00
CA GLN A 53 -6.59 12.54 4.52
C GLN A 53 -6.78 12.71 3.00
N PRO A 54 -7.69 13.59 2.56
CA PRO A 54 -7.97 13.80 1.15
C PRO A 54 -6.82 14.50 0.40
N ASP A 55 -5.99 15.28 1.11
CA ASP A 55 -4.91 16.09 0.50
C ASP A 55 -3.57 15.36 0.41
N LEU A 56 -3.58 14.02 0.31
CA LEU A 56 -2.37 13.26 0.03
C LEU A 56 -1.97 13.41 -1.43
N LYS A 57 -0.71 13.79 -1.64
CA LYS A 57 -0.12 13.82 -2.97
C LYS A 57 0.08 12.40 -3.49
N ASN A 58 0.12 12.21 -4.81
CA ASN A 58 0.40 10.91 -5.43
C ASN A 58 1.69 10.25 -4.90
N SER A 59 2.73 11.05 -4.62
CA SER A 59 3.95 10.53 -4.01
C SER A 59 3.74 10.00 -2.59
N GLU A 60 2.83 10.58 -1.81
CA GLU A 60 2.47 10.09 -0.48
C GLU A 60 1.61 8.83 -0.58
N LEU A 61 0.67 8.78 -1.53
CA LEU A 61 -0.12 7.56 -1.81
C LEU A 61 0.76 6.39 -2.24
N ILE A 62 1.74 6.61 -3.12
CA ILE A 62 2.75 5.60 -3.48
C ILE A 62 3.50 5.11 -2.23
N PHE A 63 3.79 6.01 -1.31
CA PHE A 63 4.47 5.65 -0.07
C PHE A 63 3.58 4.82 0.87
N CYS A 64 2.27 5.09 0.92
CA CYS A 64 1.29 4.22 1.59
C CYS A 64 1.28 2.82 0.97
N VAL A 65 1.37 2.71 -0.36
CA VAL A 65 1.43 1.41 -1.06
C VAL A 65 2.64 0.60 -0.58
N TYR A 66 3.83 1.19 -0.53
CA TYR A 66 5.01 0.49 -0.03
C TYR A 66 4.84 -0.04 1.40
N LEU A 67 4.17 0.72 2.27
CA LEU A 67 3.90 0.30 3.64
C LEU A 67 2.83 -0.79 3.72
N LYS A 68 1.79 -0.73 2.90
CA LYS A 68 0.76 -1.80 2.79
C LYS A 68 1.34 -3.11 2.25
N LEU A 69 2.35 -3.02 1.38
CA LEU A 69 3.13 -4.17 0.90
C LEU A 69 4.16 -4.68 1.93
N ASN A 70 4.18 -4.12 3.14
CA ASN A 70 5.11 -4.45 4.22
C ASN A 70 6.59 -4.32 3.85
N LEU A 71 6.93 -3.44 2.90
CA LEU A 71 8.33 -3.21 2.54
C LEU A 71 9.07 -2.50 3.67
N SER A 72 10.24 -3.02 3.99
CA SER A 72 11.12 -2.47 5.02
C SER A 72 11.68 -1.11 4.60
N THR A 73 12.11 -0.31 5.57
CA THR A 73 12.82 0.95 5.32
C THR A 73 14.02 0.77 4.39
N LYS A 74 14.71 -0.38 4.46
CA LYS A 74 15.87 -0.70 3.62
C LYS A 74 15.45 -1.00 2.18
N GLU A 75 14.42 -1.83 1.98
CA GLU A 75 13.91 -2.14 0.64
C GLU A 75 13.41 -0.89 -0.08
N ILE A 76 12.60 -0.07 0.60
CA ILE A 76 12.08 1.17 0.00
C ILE A 76 13.23 2.12 -0.34
N ALA A 77 14.23 2.24 0.53
CA ALA A 77 15.43 3.05 0.28
C ALA A 77 16.15 2.58 -0.99
N THR A 78 16.35 1.26 -1.13
CA THR A 78 16.96 0.65 -2.32
C THR A 78 16.15 0.93 -3.57
N TYR A 79 14.84 0.66 -3.58
CA TYR A 79 14.00 0.80 -4.78
C TYR A 79 13.84 2.25 -5.21
N THR A 80 13.80 3.18 -4.26
CA THR A 80 13.61 4.60 -4.55
C THR A 80 14.91 5.40 -4.65
N PHE A 81 16.07 4.75 -4.56
CA PHE A 81 17.40 5.37 -4.61
C PHE A 81 17.58 6.52 -3.61
N VAL A 82 17.04 6.36 -2.40
CA VAL A 82 17.18 7.35 -1.32
C VAL A 82 17.77 6.71 -0.07
N THR A 83 18.24 7.52 0.87
CA THR A 83 18.83 6.99 2.10
C THR A 83 17.76 6.40 3.04
N PRO A 84 18.10 5.35 3.83
CA PRO A 84 17.20 4.83 4.85
C PRO A 84 16.72 5.90 5.85
N LYS A 85 17.58 6.89 6.15
CA LYS A 85 17.22 8.03 7.01
C LYS A 85 16.12 8.90 6.39
N ALA A 86 16.19 9.16 5.07
CA ALA A 86 15.16 9.90 4.36
C ALA A 86 13.82 9.14 4.38
N ILE A 87 13.84 7.82 4.20
CA ILE A 87 12.64 6.97 4.33
C ILE A 87 12.07 7.04 5.75
N GLN A 88 12.90 6.92 6.78
CA GLN A 88 12.43 7.03 8.17
C GLN A 88 11.79 8.39 8.46
N ASN A 89 12.40 9.48 7.99
CA ASN A 89 11.83 10.82 8.12
C ASN A 89 10.48 10.92 7.37
N ARG A 90 10.36 10.30 6.20
CA ARG A 90 9.11 10.24 5.43
C ARG A 90 8.04 9.42 6.16
N LYS A 91 8.37 8.28 6.76
CA LYS A 91 7.46 7.51 7.64
C LYS A 91 6.94 8.37 8.80
N ASN A 92 7.83 9.13 9.45
CA ASN A 92 7.43 9.99 10.57
C ASN A 92 6.48 11.11 10.13
N ARG A 93 6.72 11.74 8.96
CA ARG A 93 5.80 12.74 8.41
C ARG A 93 4.45 12.13 8.04
N LEU A 94 4.46 10.99 7.36
CA LEU A 94 3.24 10.29 6.96
C LEU A 94 2.42 9.88 8.19
N ARG A 95 3.07 9.37 9.24
CA ARG A 95 2.43 9.00 10.51
C ARG A 95 1.61 10.16 11.07
N LYS A 96 2.20 11.35 11.14
CA LYS A 96 1.52 12.56 11.63
C LYS A 96 0.36 12.96 10.71
N LYS A 97 0.57 12.91 9.39
CA LYS A 97 -0.43 13.33 8.40
C LYS A 97 -1.66 12.40 8.34
N LEU A 98 -1.46 11.12 8.68
CA LEU A 98 -2.50 10.09 8.78
C LEU A 98 -3.02 9.89 10.21
N PHE A 99 -2.59 10.73 11.16
CA PHE A 99 -3.00 10.66 12.57
C PHE A 99 -2.78 9.28 13.20
N ILE A 100 -1.73 8.56 12.79
CA ILE A 100 -1.42 7.23 13.30
C ILE A 100 -0.79 7.37 14.70
N PRO A 101 -1.32 6.69 15.73
CA PRO A 101 -0.77 6.77 17.07
C PRO A 101 0.70 6.31 17.17
N SER A 102 1.41 6.82 18.17
CA SER A 102 2.85 6.58 18.34
C SER A 102 3.17 5.15 18.77
N GLU A 103 2.30 4.58 19.59
CA GLU A 103 2.32 3.25 20.18
C GLU A 103 1.87 2.17 19.21
N MET A 104 1.16 2.56 18.14
CA MET A 104 0.74 1.62 17.11
C MET A 104 1.82 1.45 16.06
N ASP A 105 2.26 0.21 15.81
CA ASP A 105 3.16 -0.06 14.70
C ASP A 105 2.53 0.36 13.35
N ILE A 106 3.30 1.07 12.54
CA ILE A 106 2.80 1.68 11.30
C ILE A 106 2.38 0.61 10.29
N TYR A 107 3.11 -0.51 10.19
CA TYR A 107 2.77 -1.59 9.26
C TYR A 107 1.50 -2.31 9.70
N LYS A 108 1.34 -2.56 11.01
CA LYS A 108 0.08 -3.09 11.57
C LYS A 108 -1.10 -2.17 11.27
N TRP A 109 -0.95 -0.85 11.43
CA TRP A 109 -2.01 0.10 11.10
C TRP A 109 -2.42 0.01 9.62
N PHE A 110 -1.45 -0.04 8.70
CA PHE A 110 -1.72 -0.22 7.27
C PHE A 110 -2.35 -1.58 6.94
N ASN A 111 -1.95 -2.65 7.62
CA ASN A 111 -2.53 -3.97 7.40
C ASN A 111 -4.00 -4.06 7.86
N ASN A 112 -4.38 -3.28 8.87
CA ASN A 112 -5.74 -3.23 9.41
C ASN A 112 -6.69 -2.28 8.67
N LEU A 113 -6.17 -1.48 7.73
CA LEU A 113 -6.96 -0.71 6.75
C LEU A 113 -7.51 -1.61 5.66
#